data_AF-A0A366DK35-F1
#
_entry.id   AF-A0A366DK35-F1
#
_cell.length_a   1.000
_cell.length_b   1.000
_cell.length_c   1.000
_cell.angle_alpha   90.00
_cell.angle_beta   90.00
_cell.angle_gamma   90.00
#
_symmetry.space_group_name_H-M   'P 1'
#
loop_
_entity.id
_entity.type
_entity.pdbx_description
1 polymer ?
#
loop_
_entity_poly.entity_id
_entity_poly.type
_entity_poly.pdbx_seq_one_letter_code
_entity_poly.pdbx_strand_id
1 'polypeptide(L)'
;MTQHSVKEMKRQYDLAAQKKQEADKRFTQAERELTDALLRQSGYHNKIVITKAHPHGVLVNDATVVDGRITRYRGRAVNVDGTVGQRIRVIYMHDRVVKVQEVSI
;
A
#
# COMPACT_ATOMS: atom_id res chain seq x y z
N MET A 1 -44.56 5.51 -21.29
CA MET A 1 -43.15 5.06 -21.41
C MET A 1 -42.37 6.17 -22.09
N THR A 2 -41.57 6.94 -21.36
CA THR A 2 -40.74 8.00 -21.94
C THR A 2 -39.53 7.36 -22.63
N GLN A 3 -39.58 7.29 -23.97
CA GLN A 3 -38.39 6.99 -24.77
C GLN A 3 -37.40 8.14 -24.59
N HIS A 4 -36.37 7.92 -23.78
CA HIS A 4 -35.28 8.89 -23.67
C HIS A 4 -34.60 9.05 -25.03
N SER A 5 -34.42 10.30 -25.46
CA SER A 5 -33.67 10.55 -26.69
C SER A 5 -32.23 10.02 -26.53
N VAL A 6 -31.59 9.61 -27.63
CA VAL A 6 -30.18 9.17 -27.62
C VAL A 6 -29.27 10.22 -26.95
N LYS A 7 -29.58 11.50 -27.12
CA LYS A 7 -28.88 12.62 -26.47
C LYS A 7 -29.01 12.59 -24.94
N GLU A 8 -30.19 12.26 -24.43
CA GLU A 8 -30.44 12.16 -23.00
C GLU A 8 -29.78 10.91 -22.39
N MET A 9 -29.82 9.77 -23.09
CA MET A 9 -29.10 8.56 -22.70
C MET A 9 -27.58 8.81 -22.65
N LYS A 10 -27.02 9.51 -23.64
CA LYS A 10 -25.59 9.89 -23.65
C LYS A 10 -25.24 10.77 -22.45
N ARG A 11 -26.07 11.77 -22.15
CA ARG A 11 -25.88 12.64 -20.98
C ARG A 11 -25.90 11.84 -19.67
N GLN A 12 -26.83 10.89 -19.52
CA GLN A 12 -26.89 10.02 -18.33
C GLN A 12 -25.66 9.12 -18.22
N TYR A 13 -25.19 8.56 -19.33
CA TYR A 13 -23.96 7.76 -19.38
C TYR A 13 -22.74 8.58 -18.94
N ASP A 14 -22.55 9.78 -19.50
CA ASP A 14 -21.41 10.64 -19.16
C ASP A 14 -21.41 11.03 -17.68
N LEU A 15 -22.60 11.35 -17.12
CA LEU A 15 -22.76 11.62 -15.69
C LEU A 15 -22.42 10.41 -14.82
N ALA A 16 -22.86 9.20 -15.21
CA ALA A 16 -22.54 7.98 -14.49
C ALA A 16 -21.04 7.67 -14.54
N ALA A 17 -20.39 7.89 -15.69
CA ALA A 17 -18.95 7.72 -15.86
C ALA A 17 -18.14 8.67 -14.97
N GLN A 18 -18.54 9.95 -14.88
CA GLN A 18 -17.92 10.92 -13.98
C GLN A 18 -18.05 10.50 -12.51
N LYS A 19 -19.25 10.11 -12.07
CA LYS A 19 -19.48 9.62 -10.70
C LYS A 19 -18.64 8.39 -10.38
N LYS A 20 -18.51 7.45 -11.32
CA LYS A 20 -17.63 6.29 -11.17
C LYS A 20 -16.19 6.73 -10.97
N GLN A 21 -15.67 7.63 -11.81
CA GLN A 21 -14.31 8.13 -11.70
C GLN A 21 -14.04 8.81 -10.35
N GLU A 22 -14.99 9.59 -9.84
CA GLU A 22 -14.89 10.20 -8.51
C GLU A 22 -14.92 9.17 -7.38
N ALA A 23 -15.81 8.17 -7.48
CA ALA A 23 -15.89 7.08 -6.51
C ALA A 23 -14.59 6.26 -6.48
N ASP A 24 -14.04 5.92 -7.65
CA ASP A 24 -12.78 5.19 -7.78
C ASP A 24 -11.61 5.96 -7.13
N LYS A 25 -11.55 7.29 -7.34
CA LYS A 25 -10.55 8.15 -6.69
C LYS A 25 -10.67 8.14 -5.17
N ARG A 26 -11.90 8.28 -4.64
CA ARG A 26 -12.16 8.24 -3.19
C ARG A 26 -11.82 6.88 -2.59
N PHE A 27 -12.13 5.81 -3.31
CA PHE A 27 -11.78 4.45 -2.91
C PHE A 27 -10.26 4.27 -2.80
N THR A 28 -9.50 4.62 -3.84
CA THR A 28 -8.02 4.55 -3.81
C THR A 28 -7.43 5.42 -2.70
N GLN A 29 -7.99 6.60 -2.43
CA GLN A 29 -7.54 7.44 -1.33
C GLN A 29 -7.79 6.78 0.03
N ALA A 30 -8.99 6.25 0.26
CA ALA A 30 -9.33 5.56 1.51
C ALA A 30 -8.46 4.31 1.74
N GLU A 31 -8.15 3.54 0.69
CA GLU A 31 -7.22 2.40 0.77
C GLU A 31 -5.81 2.82 1.20
N ARG A 32 -5.31 3.94 0.68
CA ARG A 32 -3.99 4.48 1.08
C ARG A 32 -3.99 4.92 2.53
N GLU A 33 -5.01 5.68 2.95
CA GLU A 33 -5.15 6.14 4.33
C GLU A 33 -5.25 4.97 5.32
N LEU A 34 -6.02 3.93 4.97
CA LEU A 34 -6.11 2.70 5.74
C LEU A 34 -4.76 1.99 5.82
N THR A 35 -4.05 1.86 4.70
CA THR A 35 -2.73 1.22 4.64
C THR A 35 -1.73 1.96 5.52
N ASP A 36 -1.66 3.29 5.42
CA ASP A 36 -0.78 4.13 6.23
C ASP A 36 -1.10 4.02 7.72
N ALA A 37 -2.39 4.01 8.10
CA ALA A 37 -2.82 3.87 9.49
C ALA A 37 -2.40 2.51 10.07
N LEU A 38 -2.66 1.42 9.35
CA LEU A 38 -2.27 0.07 9.76
C LEU A 38 -0.74 -0.08 9.82
N LEU A 39 -0.02 0.50 8.87
CA LEU A 39 1.44 0.43 8.84
C LEU A 39 2.06 1.15 10.04
N ARG A 40 1.53 2.34 10.40
CA ARG A 40 1.94 3.04 11.62
C ARG A 40 1.61 2.23 12.88
N GLN A 41 0.41 1.64 12.94
CA GLN A 41 -0.01 0.81 14.06
C GLN A 41 0.87 -0.44 14.23
N SER A 42 1.39 -1.01 13.13
CA SER A 42 2.29 -2.17 13.18
C SER A 42 3.63 -1.89 13.87
N GLY A 43 4.00 -0.62 14.00
CA GLY A 43 5.30 -0.21 14.54
C GLY A 43 6.48 -0.45 13.59
N TYR A 44 6.25 -0.88 12.34
CA TYR A 44 7.30 -1.11 11.33
C TYR A 44 7.42 0.03 10.30
N HIS A 45 6.49 0.98 10.30
CA HIS A 45 6.51 2.11 9.39
C HIS A 45 7.84 2.89 9.48
N ASN A 46 8.52 3.06 8.34
CA ASN A 46 9.83 3.69 8.22
C ASN A 46 10.90 3.10 9.14
N LYS A 47 10.82 1.79 9.38
CA LYS A 47 11.83 1.04 10.13
C LYS A 47 12.51 0.00 9.25
N ILE A 48 13.75 -0.31 9.57
CA ILE A 48 14.47 -1.42 8.97
C ILE A 48 14.10 -2.69 9.72
N VAL A 49 13.43 -3.61 9.03
CA VAL A 49 13.03 -4.90 9.57
C VAL A 49 13.98 -5.96 9.03
N ILE A 50 14.72 -6.60 9.92
CA ILE A 50 15.63 -7.70 9.62
C ILE A 50 14.92 -9.02 9.89
N THR A 51 14.90 -9.89 8.90
CA THR A 51 14.32 -11.24 8.98
C THR A 51 15.36 -12.28 8.61
N LYS A 52 15.05 -13.57 8.84
CA LYS A 52 15.92 -14.65 8.34
C LYS A 52 16.09 -14.63 6.82
N ALA A 53 15.04 -14.26 6.07
CA ALA A 53 15.07 -14.18 4.61
C ALA A 53 15.81 -12.92 4.10
N HIS A 54 15.79 -11.84 4.87
CA HIS A 54 16.42 -10.56 4.56
C HIS A 54 17.39 -10.16 5.68
N PRO A 55 18.59 -10.75 5.74
CA PRO A 55 19.53 -10.56 6.84
C PRO A 55 20.11 -9.14 6.92
N HIS A 56 20.14 -8.41 5.80
CA HIS A 56 20.56 -7.00 5.76
C HIS A 56 19.42 -6.04 6.10
N GLY A 57 18.18 -6.52 6.08
CA GLY A 57 17.00 -5.75 6.41
C GLY A 57 16.25 -5.16 5.21
N VAL A 58 15.03 -4.72 5.49
CA VAL A 58 14.15 -4.03 4.54
C VAL A 58 13.59 -2.80 5.23
N LEU A 59 13.78 -1.62 4.64
CA LEU A 59 13.13 -0.39 5.05
C LEU A 59 11.66 -0.44 4.64
N VAL A 60 10.77 -0.69 5.59
CA VAL A 60 9.34 -0.86 5.36
C VAL A 60 8.67 0.50 5.20
N ASN A 61 7.99 0.70 4.06
CA ASN A 61 7.30 1.96 3.73
C ASN A 61 5.93 1.74 3.07
N ASP A 62 5.53 0.49 2.85
CA ASP A 62 4.25 0.12 2.23
C ASP A 62 3.80 -1.26 2.75
N ALA A 63 2.54 -1.62 2.54
CA ALA A 63 1.98 -2.91 2.90
C ALA A 63 0.85 -3.32 1.95
N THR A 64 0.63 -4.63 1.82
CA THR A 64 -0.60 -5.13 1.19
C THR A 64 -1.64 -5.40 2.27
N VAL A 65 -2.77 -4.71 2.18
CA VAL A 65 -3.92 -4.88 3.08
C VAL A 65 -4.99 -5.69 2.35
N VAL A 66 -5.49 -6.73 3.00
CA VAL A 66 -6.63 -7.54 2.53
C VAL A 66 -7.58 -7.65 3.70
N ASP A 67 -8.86 -7.36 3.48
CA ASP A 67 -9.91 -7.39 4.51
C ASP A 67 -9.54 -6.63 5.80
N GLY A 68 -8.92 -5.46 5.64
CA GLY A 68 -8.50 -4.60 6.76
C GLY A 68 -7.31 -5.11 7.56
N ARG A 69 -6.58 -6.12 7.07
CA ARG A 69 -5.40 -6.69 7.73
C ARG A 69 -4.18 -6.63 6.81
N ILE A 70 -3.02 -6.31 7.37
CA ILE A 70 -1.75 -6.41 6.66
C ILE A 70 -1.46 -7.90 6.41
N THR A 71 -1.23 -8.28 5.16
CA THR A 71 -0.84 -9.65 4.78
C THR A 71 0.66 -9.77 4.45
N ARG A 72 1.29 -8.66 4.09
CA ARG A 72 2.74 -8.55 3.84
C ARG A 72 3.18 -7.10 3.90
N TYR A 73 4.41 -6.89 4.37
CA TYR A 73 5.08 -5.60 4.35
C TYR A 73 5.92 -5.47 3.08
N ARG A 74 6.04 -4.25 2.57
CA ARG A 74 6.84 -3.92 1.39
C ARG A 74 7.79 -2.78 1.72
N GLY A 75 8.96 -2.85 1.12
CA GLY A 75 10.00 -1.90 1.45
C GLY A 75 11.22 -2.01 0.57
N ARG A 76 12.17 -1.08 0.76
CA ARG A 76 13.45 -1.09 0.06
C ARG A 76 14.45 -1.99 0.76
N ALA A 77 15.15 -2.84 0.01
CA ALA A 77 16.22 -3.67 0.55
C ALA A 77 17.35 -2.79 1.09
N VAL A 78 17.87 -3.15 2.24
CA VAL A 78 19.09 -2.54 2.78
C VAL A 78 20.29 -3.34 2.25
N ASN A 79 21.32 -2.63 1.82
CA ASN A 79 22.56 -3.19 1.31
C ASN A 79 23.47 -3.65 2.46
N VAL A 80 24.52 -4.40 2.12
CA VAL A 80 25.51 -4.89 3.10
C VAL A 80 26.20 -3.75 3.86
N ASP A 81 26.39 -2.61 3.19
CA ASP A 81 26.98 -1.38 3.75
C ASP A 81 26.01 -0.55 4.61
N GLY A 82 24.77 -1.02 4.81
CA GLY A 82 23.74 -0.33 5.58
C GLY A 82 22.95 0.73 4.80
N THR A 83 23.27 0.98 3.53
CA THR A 83 22.54 1.94 2.70
C THR A 83 21.21 1.38 2.20
N VAL A 84 20.23 2.25 1.96
CA VAL A 84 18.92 1.84 1.39
C VAL A 84 19.06 1.70 -0.12
N GLY A 85 18.94 0.47 -0.61
CA GLY A 85 18.96 0.16 -2.04
C GLY A 85 17.65 0.54 -2.76
N GLN A 86 17.65 0.36 -4.08
CA GLN A 86 16.47 0.64 -4.91
C GLN A 86 15.51 -0.56 -5.02
N ARG A 87 15.99 -1.78 -4.75
CA ARG A 87 15.21 -3.01 -4.94
C ARG A 87 14.12 -3.12 -3.89
N ILE A 88 12.88 -3.27 -4.34
CA ILE A 88 11.75 -3.55 -3.45
C ILE A 88 11.76 -5.02 -3.03
N ARG A 89 11.58 -5.25 -1.74
CA ARG A 89 11.43 -6.55 -1.11
C ARG A 89 10.11 -6.62 -0.35
N VAL A 90 9.69 -7.85 -0.11
CA VAL A 90 8.47 -8.18 0.61
C VAL A 90 8.87 -8.98 1.84
N ILE A 91 8.28 -8.64 2.98
CA ILE A 91 8.33 -9.43 4.20
C ILE A 91 6.94 -10.02 4.41
N TYR A 92 6.85 -11.35 4.37
CA TYR A 92 5.60 -12.05 4.65
C TYR A 92 5.39 -12.20 6.17
N MET A 93 4.14 -12.35 6.62
CA MET A 93 3.87 -12.44 8.07
C MET A 93 4.52 -13.64 8.76
N HIS A 94 4.84 -14.71 8.02
CA HIS A 94 5.53 -15.89 8.54
C HIS A 94 7.07 -15.74 8.53
N ASP A 95 7.60 -14.66 7.95
CA ASP A 95 9.02 -14.38 8.02
C ASP A 95 9.39 -14.06 9.47
N ARG A 96 10.26 -14.88 10.06
CA ARG A 96 10.71 -14.68 11.43
C ARG A 96 11.54 -13.40 11.51
N VAL A 97 10.95 -12.37 12.12
CA VAL A 97 11.63 -11.11 12.45
C VAL A 97 12.72 -11.41 13.47
N VAL A 98 13.93 -10.95 13.16
CA VAL A 98 15.11 -11.06 14.02
C VAL A 98 15.32 -9.77 14.79
N LYS A 99 15.16 -8.62 14.11
CA LYS A 99 15.41 -7.31 14.68
C LYS A 99 14.62 -6.23 13.93
N VAL A 100 14.23 -5.19 14.65
CA VAL A 100 13.67 -3.95 14.08
C VAL A 100 14.58 -2.79 14.50
N GLN A 101 14.90 -1.90 13.57
CA GLN A 101 15.80 -0.76 13.77
C GLN A 101 15.15 0.53 13.26
N GLU A 102 15.35 1.62 14.02
CA GLU A 102 15.02 2.96 13.54
C GLU A 102 15.99 3.36 12.42
N VAL A 103 15.50 4.11 11.43
CA VAL A 103 16.36 4.69 10.40
C VAL A 103 17.06 5.89 11.01
N SER A 104 18.39 5.82 11.10
CA SER A 104 19.22 6.99 11.44
C SER A 104 19.47 7.75 10.14
N ILE A 105 18.71 8.83 9.91
CA ILE A 105 18.95 9.80 8.84
C ILE A 105 19.77 10.93 9.42
#